data_AF-A0A1Y2ULL3-F1
#
_entry.id   AF-A0A1Y2ULL3-F1
#
_cell.length_a   1.000
_cell.length_b   1.000
_cell.length_c   1.000
_cell.angle_alpha   90.00
_cell.angle_beta   90.00
_cell.angle_gamma   90.00
#
_symmetry.space_group_name_H-M   'P 1'
#
loop_
_entity.id
_entity.type
_entity.pdbx_description
1 polymer ?
#
loop_
_entity_poly.entity_id
_entity_poly.type
_entity_poly.pdbx_seq_one_letter_code
_entity_poly.pdbx_strand_id
1 'polypeptide(L)'
;MRGSNECFTATDLRVSSTTVTQRPHPLVSRNDDYYKTLYIDESNFRILGQRDPEFGAILQCGSYLDFADPKSVMQLTKTLLKLDFGLVVDLPMDRLCPPVPNRHNYIIWLKELLDSSSSPYTEPTRNRPSWSFIATDVDAKSLAYARKNARLNNLESRIHVVNRSVTDCLIPLDDLGLGTIDFAMANPPFYTSEAELMDLARQKSRPPNTACTGAPIEMVCDGGEIGFVQRIINESLVLRERVQWYTSMIGKQSSLAVLIDTLKSHGVSNYAVTAFIQGNKTRRWAIGWSFGSRRPSLSASRGYEPSAGKKLLPPPTEAMIGTWHMSQATPEQLQKVICGTMESLDLISWAWDESLSRGVGFVNGNVWSRSYRRKRARGYETTGLTGEGATKSDISCSREDKVENKTKQHIAKCAFGFAIAIMVLRASEDDEDQITVTARWLQGSEHALFESLTGLLRNSIRVR
;
A
#
# COMPACT_ATOMS: atom_id res chain seq x y z
N MET A 1 16.65 3.43 79.40
CA MET A 1 17.91 2.72 79.11
C MET A 1 17.99 2.44 77.62
N ARG A 2 18.97 3.07 76.96
CA ARG A 2 19.88 2.54 75.91
C ARG A 2 19.20 1.91 74.69
N GLY A 3 19.29 2.50 73.49
CA GLY A 3 20.52 2.51 72.67
C GLY A 3 20.48 1.25 71.78
N SER A 4 20.88 1.21 70.52
CA SER A 4 21.88 1.99 69.79
C SER A 4 21.90 1.49 68.33
N ASN A 5 22.33 2.35 67.42
CA ASN A 5 22.86 1.99 66.10
C ASN A 5 24.09 1.08 66.22
N GLU A 6 24.39 0.31 65.16
CA GLU A 6 25.70 0.03 64.52
C GLU A 6 25.50 -1.15 63.53
N CYS A 7 25.68 -1.05 62.21
CA CYS A 7 26.84 -0.71 61.35
C CYS A 7 27.88 -1.85 61.22
N PHE A 8 28.57 -1.88 60.07
CA PHE A 8 29.62 -2.79 59.54
C PHE A 8 29.12 -3.91 58.61
N THR A 9 29.66 -4.17 57.42
CA THR A 9 30.86 -3.66 56.70
C THR A 9 30.72 -4.01 55.21
N ALA A 10 31.25 -3.15 54.34
CA ALA A 10 31.56 -3.49 52.95
C ALA A 10 32.86 -4.30 52.88
N THR A 11 32.87 -5.36 52.07
CA THR A 11 34.08 -5.85 51.41
C THR A 11 33.75 -6.44 50.05
N ASP A 12 34.56 -6.03 49.07
CA ASP A 12 34.47 -6.18 47.62
C ASP A 12 34.32 -7.61 47.05
N LEU A 13 33.70 -7.72 45.85
CA LEU A 13 34.38 -8.13 44.60
C LEU A 13 33.45 -8.21 43.36
N ARG A 14 33.59 -7.20 42.49
CA ARG A 14 33.66 -7.21 41.00
C ARG A 14 32.58 -7.87 40.11
N VAL A 15 31.93 -6.98 39.34
CA VAL A 15 31.63 -6.98 37.88
C VAL A 15 30.82 -8.15 37.27
N SER A 16 29.60 -7.85 36.78
CA SER A 16 29.25 -7.91 35.33
C SER A 16 27.74 -7.94 35.02
N SER A 17 27.40 -7.23 33.94
CA SER A 17 26.29 -7.44 33.02
C SER A 17 24.89 -6.91 33.38
N THR A 18 24.57 -5.78 32.75
CA THR A 18 23.34 -5.53 31.98
C THR A 18 22.19 -6.52 32.20
N THR A 19 21.14 -6.05 32.89
CA THR A 19 19.80 -6.60 32.77
C THR A 19 19.28 -6.35 31.35
N VAL A 20 19.63 -7.27 30.46
CA VAL A 20 18.89 -7.52 29.22
C VAL A 20 17.48 -7.91 29.66
N THR A 21 16.53 -7.00 29.45
CA THR A 21 15.11 -7.32 29.51
C THR A 21 14.85 -8.41 28.48
N GLN A 22 14.67 -9.65 28.95
CA GLN A 22 14.35 -10.79 28.11
C GLN A 22 13.07 -10.46 27.33
N ARG A 23 13.17 -10.50 25.98
CA ARG A 23 12.00 -10.42 25.10
C ARG A 23 11.07 -11.60 25.44
N PRO A 24 9.75 -11.37 25.59
CA PRO A 24 8.83 -12.44 25.93
C PRO A 24 8.67 -13.39 24.74
N HIS A 25 9.00 -14.68 24.97
CA HIS A 25 8.79 -15.87 24.13
C HIS A 25 9.20 -15.78 22.63
N PRO A 26 9.66 -16.88 22.00
CA PRO A 26 9.94 -16.84 20.56
C PRO A 26 8.62 -16.61 19.83
N LEU A 27 8.45 -15.40 19.27
CA LEU A 27 7.34 -15.06 18.40
C LEU A 27 7.26 -16.14 17.32
N VAL A 28 6.11 -16.82 17.21
CA VAL A 28 5.72 -17.49 15.96
C VAL A 28 6.08 -16.54 14.82
N SER A 29 6.78 -17.02 13.79
CA SER A 29 7.25 -16.19 12.68
C SER A 29 6.07 -15.40 12.08
N ARG A 30 5.93 -14.13 12.44
CA ARG A 30 4.89 -13.22 11.93
C ARG A 30 5.32 -12.75 10.54
N ASN A 31 4.75 -13.37 9.51
CA ASN A 31 4.97 -13.01 8.11
C ASN A 31 3.89 -12.04 7.59
N ASP A 32 3.98 -11.64 6.32
CA ASP A 32 3.01 -10.73 5.70
C ASP A 32 1.56 -11.26 5.77
N ASP A 33 1.35 -12.57 5.65
CA ASP A 33 0.02 -13.17 5.68
C ASP A 33 -0.61 -13.14 7.07
N TYR A 34 0.20 -13.26 8.13
CA TYR A 34 -0.25 -12.98 9.49
C TYR A 34 -0.79 -11.57 9.62
N TYR A 35 -0.04 -10.56 9.15
CA TYR A 35 -0.47 -9.17 9.27
C TYR A 35 -1.66 -8.83 8.36
N LYS A 36 -1.79 -9.43 7.17
CA LYS A 36 -2.98 -9.25 6.33
C LYS A 36 -4.27 -9.73 7.00
N THR A 37 -4.17 -10.75 7.85
CA THR A 37 -5.34 -11.38 8.49
C THR A 37 -5.59 -10.93 9.93
N LEU A 38 -4.63 -10.25 10.56
CA LEU A 38 -4.62 -9.89 11.99
C LEU A 38 -5.89 -9.22 12.53
N TYR A 39 -6.53 -8.37 11.74
CA TYR A 39 -7.75 -7.63 12.14
C TYR A 39 -8.91 -7.82 11.15
N ILE A 40 -8.95 -8.96 10.46
CA ILE A 40 -10.14 -9.35 9.70
C ILE A 40 -11.28 -9.66 10.67
N ASP A 41 -10.97 -10.41 11.72
CA ASP A 41 -11.92 -10.77 12.77
C ASP A 41 -11.91 -9.77 13.93
N GLU A 42 -13.05 -9.66 14.62
CA GLU A 42 -13.16 -8.79 15.80
C GLU A 42 -12.29 -9.31 16.96
N SER A 43 -11.64 -8.37 17.66
CA SER A 43 -10.77 -8.73 18.78
C SER A 43 -11.56 -9.30 19.96
N ASN A 44 -11.11 -10.44 20.48
CA ASN A 44 -11.68 -11.01 21.70
C ASN A 44 -11.16 -10.29 22.96
N PHE A 45 -11.94 -9.35 23.49
CA PHE A 45 -11.54 -8.53 24.63
C PHE A 45 -11.30 -9.31 25.92
N ARG A 46 -11.96 -10.46 26.12
CA ARG A 46 -11.66 -11.33 27.26
C ARG A 46 -10.23 -11.85 27.19
N ILE A 47 -9.81 -12.34 26.01
CA ILE A 47 -8.44 -12.83 25.80
C ILE A 47 -7.43 -11.68 25.91
N LEU A 48 -7.74 -10.50 25.35
CA LEU A 48 -6.86 -9.34 25.50
C LEU A 48 -6.68 -8.93 26.98
N GLY A 49 -7.77 -8.88 27.76
CA GLY A 49 -7.73 -8.52 29.18
C GLY A 49 -6.96 -9.51 30.03
N GLN A 50 -6.95 -10.79 29.67
CA GLN A 50 -6.11 -11.81 30.32
C GLN A 50 -4.61 -11.61 30.02
N ARG A 51 -4.28 -11.08 28.85
CA ARG A 51 -2.89 -10.86 28.40
C ARG A 51 -2.32 -9.50 28.80
N ASP A 52 -3.18 -8.51 29.08
CA ASP A 52 -2.77 -7.18 29.51
C ASP A 52 -3.61 -6.73 30.73
N PRO A 53 -3.07 -6.86 31.97
CA PRO A 53 -3.82 -6.59 33.20
C PRO A 53 -4.40 -5.17 33.29
N GLU A 54 -3.71 -4.16 32.75
CA GLU A 54 -4.19 -2.78 32.70
C GLU A 54 -5.47 -2.66 31.85
N PHE A 55 -5.54 -3.40 30.74
CA PHE A 55 -6.76 -3.48 29.93
C PHE A 55 -7.83 -4.33 30.61
N GLY A 56 -7.46 -5.45 31.23
CA GLY A 56 -8.39 -6.28 32.00
C GLY A 56 -9.13 -5.49 33.09
N ALA A 57 -8.43 -4.55 33.74
CA ALA A 57 -8.99 -3.73 34.82
C ALA A 57 -10.09 -2.76 34.38
N ILE A 58 -10.16 -2.39 33.09
CA ILE A 58 -11.16 -1.45 32.56
C ILE A 58 -12.35 -2.16 31.89
N LEU A 59 -12.30 -3.50 31.74
CA LEU A 59 -13.39 -4.26 31.13
C LEU A 59 -14.56 -4.43 32.09
N GLN A 60 -15.76 -4.07 31.63
CA GLN A 60 -17.01 -4.36 32.30
C GLN A 60 -17.33 -5.86 32.16
N CYS A 61 -17.68 -6.51 33.28
CA CYS A 61 -17.97 -7.94 33.33
C CYS A 61 -16.87 -8.83 32.70
N GLY A 62 -15.62 -8.36 32.64
CA GLY A 62 -14.46 -9.09 32.12
C GLY A 62 -14.43 -9.32 30.61
N SER A 63 -15.34 -8.73 29.83
CA SER A 63 -15.35 -8.88 28.37
C SER A 63 -15.96 -7.74 27.58
N TYR A 64 -16.59 -6.76 28.24
CA TYR A 64 -17.21 -5.62 27.57
C TYR A 64 -16.37 -4.36 27.75
N LEU A 65 -16.10 -3.64 26.66
CA LEU A 65 -15.38 -2.38 26.67
C LEU A 65 -16.35 -1.22 26.43
N ASP A 66 -16.28 -0.19 27.27
CA ASP A 66 -17.02 1.04 27.05
C ASP A 66 -16.29 1.95 26.05
N PHE A 67 -16.76 1.96 24.80
CA PHE A 67 -16.19 2.82 23.76
C PHE A 67 -16.52 4.31 23.93
N ALA A 68 -17.50 4.67 24.77
CA ALA A 68 -17.83 6.06 25.05
C ALA A 68 -16.87 6.71 26.06
N ASP A 69 -16.08 5.92 26.78
CA ASP A 69 -15.02 6.42 27.66
C ASP A 69 -13.69 6.60 26.89
N PRO A 70 -13.14 7.83 26.80
CA PRO A 70 -11.84 8.09 26.20
C PRO A 70 -10.71 7.21 26.74
N LYS A 71 -10.68 6.94 28.06
CA LYS A 71 -9.61 6.15 28.68
C LYS A 71 -9.64 4.71 28.19
N SER A 72 -10.85 4.16 28.04
CA SER A 72 -11.07 2.82 27.54
C SER A 72 -10.57 2.63 26.10
N VAL A 73 -10.85 3.59 25.22
CA VAL A 73 -10.36 3.58 23.82
C VAL A 73 -8.84 3.75 23.74
N MET A 74 -8.28 4.63 24.58
CA MET A 74 -6.82 4.82 24.66
C MET A 74 -6.11 3.58 25.19
N GLN A 75 -6.65 2.93 26.22
CA GLN A 75 -6.07 1.70 26.74
C GLN A 75 -6.14 0.58 25.70
N LEU A 76 -7.28 0.39 25.02
CA LEU A 76 -7.38 -0.59 23.92
C LEU A 76 -6.30 -0.35 22.86
N THR A 77 -6.08 0.91 22.47
CA THR A 77 -5.06 1.29 21.49
C THR A 77 -3.65 0.91 21.96
N LYS A 78 -3.31 1.22 23.21
CA LYS A 78 -2.03 0.84 23.82
C LYS A 78 -1.85 -0.68 23.89
N THR A 79 -2.90 -1.41 24.29
CA THR A 79 -2.90 -2.86 24.41
C THR A 79 -2.68 -3.56 23.07
N LEU A 80 -3.39 -3.15 22.02
CA LEU A 80 -3.21 -3.71 20.68
C LEU A 80 -1.79 -3.46 20.15
N LEU A 81 -1.28 -2.22 20.28
CA LEU A 81 0.09 -1.88 19.88
C LEU A 81 1.15 -2.71 20.63
N LYS A 82 0.96 -2.90 21.93
CA LYS A 82 1.86 -3.68 22.80
C LYS A 82 1.84 -5.17 22.44
N LEU A 83 0.67 -5.79 22.35
CA LEU A 83 0.56 -7.25 22.18
C LEU A 83 0.84 -7.71 20.74
N ASP A 84 0.39 -6.93 19.75
CA ASP A 84 0.45 -7.34 18.35
C ASP A 84 1.70 -6.82 17.62
N PHE A 85 2.27 -5.71 18.09
CA PHE A 85 3.44 -5.09 17.44
C PHE A 85 4.65 -4.89 18.37
N GLY A 86 4.49 -5.16 19.68
CA GLY A 86 5.56 -4.91 20.66
C GLY A 86 5.86 -3.43 20.88
N LEU A 87 4.91 -2.54 20.55
CA LEU A 87 5.08 -1.09 20.64
C LEU A 87 4.50 -0.54 21.94
N VAL A 88 5.29 0.25 22.65
CA VAL A 88 4.86 0.98 23.84
C VAL A 88 4.67 2.44 23.48
N VAL A 89 3.44 2.94 23.60
CA VAL A 89 3.11 4.33 23.24
C VAL A 89 2.49 5.07 24.40
N ASP A 90 2.82 6.36 24.48
CA ASP A 90 2.12 7.33 25.29
C ASP A 90 1.24 8.21 24.41
N LEU A 91 0.02 8.50 24.86
CA LEU A 91 -0.98 9.25 24.10
C LEU A 91 -1.53 10.37 24.99
N PRO A 92 -1.60 11.62 24.50
CA PRO A 92 -2.20 12.70 25.27
C PRO A 92 -3.73 12.57 25.29
N MET A 93 -4.36 12.98 26.39
CA MET A 93 -5.82 12.86 26.59
C MET A 93 -6.65 13.82 25.71
N ASP A 94 -6.02 14.85 25.16
CA ASP A 94 -6.61 15.97 24.41
C ASP A 94 -6.18 15.99 22.93
N ARG A 95 -5.74 14.85 22.39
CA ARG A 95 -5.54 14.63 20.95
C ARG A 95 -6.23 13.36 20.51
N LEU A 96 -6.38 13.19 19.20
CA LEU A 96 -7.09 12.06 18.63
C LEU A 96 -6.43 10.72 18.97
N CYS A 97 -7.17 9.83 19.63
CA CYS A 97 -6.74 8.45 19.85
C CYS A 97 -6.94 7.61 18.57
N PRO A 98 -5.89 7.04 17.95
CA PRO A 98 -6.02 6.33 16.68
C PRO A 98 -6.55 4.89 16.87
N PRO A 99 -7.65 4.50 16.22
CA PRO A 99 -8.09 3.10 16.22
C PRO A 99 -7.13 2.24 15.39
N VAL A 100 -6.38 1.35 16.05
CA VAL A 100 -5.30 0.54 15.45
C VAL A 100 -5.73 -0.22 14.19
N PRO A 101 -6.86 -0.94 14.16
CA PRO A 101 -7.24 -1.73 12.98
C PRO A 101 -7.42 -0.89 11.71
N ASN A 102 -8.00 0.31 11.80
CA ASN A 102 -8.14 1.20 10.65
C ASN A 102 -6.80 1.75 10.15
N ARG A 103 -5.86 2.04 11.06
CA ARG A 103 -4.51 2.48 10.69
C ARG A 103 -3.71 1.33 10.05
N HIS A 104 -3.85 0.13 10.59
CA HIS A 104 -3.26 -1.09 10.06
C HIS A 104 -3.71 -1.38 8.64
N ASN A 105 -5.02 -1.32 8.36
CA ASN A 105 -5.54 -1.52 6.99
C ASN A 105 -4.95 -0.55 5.98
N TYR A 106 -4.72 0.71 6.37
CA TYR A 106 -4.07 1.69 5.51
C TYR A 106 -2.60 1.32 5.22
N ILE A 107 -1.86 0.86 6.23
CA ILE A 107 -0.48 0.39 6.08
C ILE A 107 -0.40 -0.85 5.17
N ILE A 108 -1.30 -1.82 5.34
CA ILE A 108 -1.36 -3.02 4.49
C ILE A 108 -1.67 -2.63 3.03
N TRP A 109 -2.63 -1.72 2.81
CA TRP A 109 -2.95 -1.24 1.48
C TRP A 109 -1.79 -0.48 0.82
N LEU A 110 -1.07 0.36 1.57
CA LEU A 110 0.15 1.03 1.08
C LEU A 110 1.22 0.04 0.65
N LYS A 111 1.46 -0.99 1.47
CA LYS A 111 2.39 -2.06 1.13
C LYS A 111 1.96 -2.78 -0.15
N GLU A 112 0.67 -3.11 -0.28
CA GLU A 112 0.15 -3.74 -1.48
C GLU A 112 0.31 -2.84 -2.71
N LEU A 113 -0.01 -1.54 -2.63
CA LEU A 113 0.22 -0.58 -3.72
C LEU A 113 1.67 -0.59 -4.17
N LEU A 114 2.61 -0.51 -3.23
CA LEU A 114 4.03 -0.42 -3.53
C LEU A 114 4.59 -1.73 -4.08
N ASP A 115 4.27 -2.86 -3.48
CA ASP A 115 4.76 -4.18 -3.91
C ASP A 115 4.18 -4.55 -5.27
N SER A 116 2.90 -4.24 -5.50
CA SER A 116 2.21 -4.54 -6.74
C SER A 116 2.54 -3.62 -7.92
N SER A 117 3.16 -2.47 -7.64
CA SER A 117 3.62 -1.48 -8.64
C SER A 117 5.15 -1.33 -8.68
N SER A 118 5.88 -2.23 -8.02
CA SER A 118 7.34 -2.33 -8.14
C SER A 118 7.75 -3.02 -9.45
N SER A 119 9.05 -3.00 -9.78
CA SER A 119 9.54 -3.70 -10.97
C SER A 119 9.25 -5.21 -10.88
N PRO A 120 8.76 -5.86 -11.94
CA PRO A 120 8.45 -7.29 -11.92
C PRO A 120 9.71 -8.18 -11.84
N TYR A 121 10.88 -7.60 -12.10
CA TYR A 121 12.18 -8.26 -11.94
C TYR A 121 12.80 -8.03 -10.55
N THR A 122 12.14 -7.25 -9.69
CA THR A 122 12.48 -7.20 -8.27
C THR A 122 11.65 -8.25 -7.56
N GLU A 123 12.33 -9.10 -6.77
CA GLU A 123 11.72 -10.17 -6.01
C GLU A 123 10.41 -9.74 -5.32
N PRO A 124 9.31 -10.50 -5.49
CA PRO A 124 7.99 -10.19 -4.91
C PRO A 124 7.98 -10.21 -3.37
N THR A 125 9.10 -10.59 -2.75
CA THR A 125 9.33 -10.71 -1.32
C THR A 125 10.25 -9.63 -0.79
N ARG A 126 10.17 -8.38 -1.31
CA ARG A 126 10.62 -7.23 -0.53
C ARG A 126 9.73 -7.14 0.70
N ASN A 127 10.01 -7.99 1.69
CA ASN A 127 9.82 -7.67 3.08
C ASN A 127 10.38 -6.26 3.20
N ARG A 128 9.54 -5.28 3.56
CA ARG A 128 9.95 -3.89 3.75
C ARG A 128 10.09 -3.59 5.25
N PRO A 129 10.89 -4.35 6.04
CA PRO A 129 11.07 -4.05 7.45
C PRO A 129 11.82 -2.73 7.67
N SER A 130 12.35 -2.13 6.59
CA SER A 130 13.23 -0.96 6.58
C SER A 130 12.53 0.37 6.24
N TRP A 131 11.19 0.45 6.22
CA TRP A 131 10.53 1.73 6.00
C TRP A 131 11.05 2.79 6.98
N SER A 132 11.39 3.94 6.41
CA SER A 132 11.77 5.14 7.12
C SER A 132 10.74 6.21 6.77
N PHE A 133 10.36 7.00 7.76
CA PHE A 133 9.28 7.97 7.70
C PHE A 133 9.79 9.35 8.04
N ILE A 134 9.28 10.32 7.29
CA ILE A 134 9.28 11.72 7.70
C ILE A 134 7.87 12.01 8.19
N ALA A 135 7.74 12.29 9.48
CA ALA A 135 6.48 12.60 10.11
C ALA A 135 6.40 14.11 10.35
N THR A 136 5.54 14.79 9.60
CA THR A 136 5.30 16.23 9.73
C THR A 136 4.04 16.51 10.53
N ASP A 137 4.08 17.54 11.35
CA ASP A 137 2.89 18.06 12.05
C ASP A 137 3.08 19.55 12.34
N VAL A 138 1.97 20.26 12.57
CA VAL A 138 1.94 21.68 12.95
C VAL A 138 1.68 21.87 14.44
N ASP A 139 1.15 20.85 15.13
CA ASP A 139 0.85 20.91 16.56
C ASP A 139 2.08 20.52 17.39
N ALA A 140 2.57 21.47 18.19
CA ALA A 140 3.75 21.28 19.03
C ALA A 140 3.61 20.11 20.02
N LYS A 141 2.40 19.84 20.53
CA LYS A 141 2.16 18.75 21.48
C LYS A 141 2.19 17.40 20.76
N SER A 142 1.54 17.27 19.60
CA SER A 142 1.61 16.07 18.75
C SER A 142 3.04 15.75 18.35
N LEU A 143 3.84 16.75 17.96
CA LEU A 143 5.28 16.58 17.66
C LEU A 143 6.08 16.07 18.86
N ALA A 144 5.83 16.61 20.06
CA ALA A 144 6.51 16.18 21.28
C ALA A 144 6.21 14.71 21.62
N TYR A 145 4.94 14.30 21.55
CA TYR A 145 4.53 12.92 21.78
C TYR A 145 5.04 11.96 20.69
N ALA A 146 5.03 12.39 19.42
CA ALA A 146 5.57 11.60 18.32
C ALA A 146 7.07 11.30 18.53
N ARG A 147 7.87 12.33 18.87
CA ARG A 147 9.30 12.16 19.20
C ARG A 147 9.52 11.25 20.41
N LYS A 148 8.72 11.43 21.47
CA LYS A 148 8.76 10.57 22.66
C LYS A 148 8.46 9.11 22.31
N ASN A 149 7.42 8.84 21.53
CA ASN A 149 7.04 7.48 21.15
C ASN A 149 8.06 6.83 20.22
N ALA A 150 8.67 7.59 19.31
CA ALA A 150 9.78 7.08 18.50
C ALA A 150 10.97 6.65 19.39
N ARG A 151 11.33 7.46 20.40
CA ARG A 151 12.38 7.15 21.39
C ARG A 151 12.07 5.90 22.20
N LEU A 152 10.86 5.82 22.76
CA LEU A 152 10.44 4.68 23.61
C LEU A 152 10.56 3.33 22.91
N ASN A 153 10.48 3.31 21.57
CA ASN A 153 10.52 2.10 20.77
C ASN A 153 11.83 1.94 19.97
N ASN A 154 12.85 2.78 20.22
CA ASN A 154 14.12 2.78 19.49
C ASN A 154 13.95 2.95 17.97
N LEU A 155 13.04 3.83 17.55
CA LEU A 155 12.68 4.07 16.15
C LEU A 155 13.20 5.40 15.58
N GLU A 156 13.98 6.16 16.32
CA GLU A 156 14.48 7.48 15.89
C GLU A 156 15.35 7.42 14.62
N SER A 157 16.06 6.30 14.38
CA SER A 157 16.83 6.10 13.16
C SER A 157 15.96 5.91 11.91
N ARG A 158 14.66 5.62 12.10
CA ARG A 158 13.70 5.38 11.02
C ARG A 158 12.57 6.41 10.97
N ILE A 159 12.27 7.11 12.05
CA ILE A 159 11.17 8.08 12.12
C ILE A 159 11.74 9.46 12.43
N HIS A 160 11.82 10.30 11.41
CA HIS A 160 12.27 11.68 11.51
C HIS A 160 11.07 12.62 11.67
N VAL A 161 10.92 13.24 12.84
CA VAL A 161 9.77 14.09 13.17
C VAL A 161 10.08 15.57 12.94
N VAL A 162 9.42 16.19 11.96
CA VAL A 162 9.68 17.55 11.46
C VAL A 162 8.52 18.49 11.80
N ASN A 163 8.83 19.63 12.40
CA ASN A 163 7.83 20.68 12.67
C ASN A 163 7.53 21.47 11.39
N ARG A 164 6.25 21.81 11.16
CA ARG A 164 5.80 22.63 10.02
C ARG A 164 4.84 23.73 10.48
N SER A 165 4.62 24.70 9.60
CA SER A 165 3.54 25.69 9.70
C SER A 165 2.36 25.33 8.80
N VAL A 166 1.19 25.95 8.99
CA VAL A 166 -0.01 25.66 8.16
C VAL A 166 0.15 26.07 6.69
N THR A 167 1.01 27.06 6.43
CA THR A 167 1.33 27.58 5.09
C THR A 167 2.43 26.82 4.37
N ASP A 168 3.16 25.99 5.10
CA ASP A 168 4.24 25.18 4.55
C ASP A 168 3.72 24.12 3.56
N CYS A 169 4.61 23.64 2.68
CA CYS A 169 4.34 22.46 1.86
C CYS A 169 4.03 21.23 2.74
N LEU A 170 3.01 20.47 2.35
CA LEU A 170 2.62 19.22 2.99
C LEU A 170 3.62 18.09 2.71
N ILE A 171 4.27 18.11 1.54
CA ILE A 171 5.29 17.15 1.13
C ILE A 171 6.64 17.89 0.93
N PRO A 172 7.42 18.11 2.00
CA PRO A 172 8.58 19.00 1.99
C PRO A 172 9.85 18.33 1.46
N LEU A 173 9.83 17.76 0.25
CA LEU A 173 11.01 17.09 -0.31
C LEU A 173 12.20 18.04 -0.50
N ASP A 174 11.94 19.24 -1.02
CA ASP A 174 12.99 20.22 -1.31
C ASP A 174 13.62 20.78 -0.03
N ASP A 175 12.80 21.16 0.96
CA ASP A 175 13.25 21.64 2.27
C ASP A 175 14.15 20.63 2.99
N LEU A 176 13.91 19.33 2.76
CA LEU A 176 14.65 18.23 3.38
C LEU A 176 15.79 17.70 2.49
N GLY A 177 16.00 18.27 1.30
CA GLY A 177 17.04 17.82 0.37
C GLY A 177 16.85 16.40 -0.16
N LEU A 178 15.60 15.94 -0.28
CA LEU A 178 15.25 14.58 -0.69
C LEU A 178 14.91 14.52 -2.17
N GLY A 179 15.54 13.58 -2.89
CA GLY A 179 15.27 13.34 -4.30
C GLY A 179 13.89 12.74 -4.52
N THR A 180 13.66 11.55 -3.95
CA THR A 180 12.45 10.75 -4.13
C THR A 180 12.03 10.03 -2.86
N ILE A 181 10.73 9.73 -2.72
CA ILE A 181 10.17 8.87 -1.67
C ILE A 181 9.21 7.84 -2.27
N ASP A 182 9.03 6.71 -1.59
CA ASP A 182 8.11 5.65 -2.04
C ASP A 182 6.64 6.10 -1.98
N PHE A 183 6.24 6.78 -0.91
CA PHE A 183 4.86 7.22 -0.76
C PHE A 183 4.70 8.42 0.17
N ALA A 184 3.61 9.15 -0.02
CA ALA A 184 3.05 10.08 0.96
C ALA A 184 1.71 9.52 1.47
N MET A 185 1.47 9.63 2.78
CA MET A 185 0.21 9.21 3.39
C MET A 185 -0.34 10.31 4.29
N ALA A 186 -1.66 10.46 4.30
CA ALA A 186 -2.34 11.45 5.12
C ALA A 186 -3.64 10.89 5.71
N ASN A 187 -3.96 11.30 6.93
CA ASN A 187 -5.30 11.19 7.51
C ASN A 187 -5.78 12.61 7.81
N PRO A 188 -6.44 13.27 6.85
CA PRO A 188 -6.71 14.71 6.91
C PRO A 188 -7.71 15.05 8.02
N PRO A 189 -7.68 16.30 8.51
CA PRO A 189 -8.77 16.84 9.31
C PRO A 189 -10.10 16.78 8.52
N PHE A 190 -11.18 16.38 9.17
CA PHE A 190 -12.43 16.04 8.47
C PHE A 190 -13.35 17.24 8.18
N TYR A 191 -13.27 18.30 8.98
CA TYR A 191 -14.26 19.37 9.03
C TYR A 191 -13.70 20.67 8.46
N THR A 192 -14.57 21.46 7.83
CA THR A 192 -14.25 22.79 7.28
C THR A 192 -14.18 23.86 8.37
N SER A 193 -14.91 23.67 9.47
CA SER A 193 -14.97 24.58 10.61
C SER A 193 -15.41 23.86 11.88
N GLU A 194 -15.18 24.48 13.03
CA GLU A 194 -15.71 24.00 14.31
C GLU A 194 -17.26 24.04 14.34
N ALA A 195 -17.87 24.99 13.62
CA ALA A 195 -19.31 25.06 13.45
C ALA A 195 -19.87 23.84 12.70
N GLU A 196 -19.24 23.41 11.59
CA GLU A 196 -19.64 22.20 10.86
C GLU A 196 -19.55 20.95 11.75
N LEU A 197 -18.49 20.84 12.56
CA LEU A 197 -18.32 19.75 13.52
C LEU A 197 -19.49 19.70 14.51
N MET A 198 -19.86 20.84 15.11
CA MET A 198 -20.98 20.94 16.05
C MET A 198 -22.33 20.66 15.40
N ASP A 199 -22.57 21.18 14.20
CA ASP A 199 -23.84 20.98 13.49
C ASP A 199 -24.04 19.53 13.04
N LEU A 200 -23.00 18.88 12.52
CA LEU A 200 -23.06 17.44 12.18
C LEU A 200 -23.20 16.56 13.42
N ALA A 201 -22.68 16.99 14.57
CA ALA A 201 -22.91 16.30 15.84
C ALA A 201 -24.38 16.41 16.28
N ARG A 202 -25.01 17.57 16.12
CA ARG A 202 -26.43 17.83 16.44
C ARG A 202 -27.40 17.11 15.51
N GLN A 203 -27.04 16.94 14.23
CA GLN A 203 -27.89 16.28 13.23
C GLN A 203 -27.94 14.75 13.40
N LYS A 204 -27.04 14.16 14.18
CA LYS A 204 -27.07 12.71 14.46
C LYS A 204 -28.11 12.43 15.56
N SER A 205 -29.06 11.56 15.25
CA SER A 205 -30.10 11.10 16.20
C SER A 205 -29.55 10.34 17.41
N ARG A 206 -28.29 9.90 17.36
CA ARG A 206 -27.57 9.26 18.47
C ARG A 206 -26.11 9.75 18.49
N PRO A 207 -25.50 9.91 19.67
CA PRO A 207 -24.08 10.24 19.76
C PRO A 207 -23.23 9.14 19.10
N PRO A 208 -22.03 9.48 18.61
CA PRO A 208 -21.10 8.47 18.09
C PRO A 208 -20.82 7.42 19.17
N ASN A 209 -20.73 6.15 18.75
CA ASN A 209 -20.46 5.02 19.64
C ASN A 209 -19.06 5.04 20.26
N THR A 210 -18.18 5.94 19.81
CA THR A 210 -16.79 6.03 20.25
C THR A 210 -16.48 7.46 20.63
N ALA A 211 -15.80 7.66 21.77
CA ALA A 211 -15.31 8.96 22.18
C ALA A 211 -14.40 9.58 21.12
N CYS A 212 -14.65 10.85 20.78
CA CYS A 212 -13.75 11.64 19.93
C CYS A 212 -12.91 12.55 20.82
N THR A 213 -11.61 12.31 20.89
CA THR A 213 -10.66 13.09 21.71
C THR A 213 -9.84 14.09 20.89
N GLY A 214 -10.14 14.23 19.59
CA GLY A 214 -9.38 15.09 18.68
C GLY A 214 -9.40 16.56 19.09
N ALA A 215 -8.27 17.25 18.97
CA ALA A 215 -8.24 18.70 19.11
C ALA A 215 -8.83 19.38 17.85
N PRO A 216 -9.36 20.62 17.95
CA PRO A 216 -9.88 21.34 16.77
C PRO A 216 -8.87 21.41 15.61
N ILE A 217 -7.58 21.59 15.91
CA ILE A 217 -6.50 21.61 14.90
C ILE A 217 -6.31 20.27 14.16
N GLU A 218 -6.72 19.15 14.73
CA GLU A 218 -6.67 17.81 14.11
C GLU A 218 -7.98 17.45 13.40
N MET A 219 -9.04 18.22 13.65
CA MET A 219 -10.39 17.95 13.16
C MET A 219 -10.82 18.95 12.09
N VAL A 220 -10.31 20.17 12.11
CA VAL A 220 -10.74 21.29 11.26
C VAL A 220 -9.60 21.76 10.35
N CYS A 221 -9.89 21.99 9.08
CA CYS A 221 -9.03 22.71 8.15
C CYS A 221 -9.85 23.43 7.08
N ASP A 222 -9.28 24.46 6.45
CA ASP A 222 -9.95 25.21 5.39
C ASP A 222 -10.33 24.30 4.21
N GLY A 223 -11.61 24.33 3.83
CA GLY A 223 -12.15 23.42 2.80
C GLY A 223 -12.31 21.96 3.24
N GLY A 224 -12.05 21.66 4.52
CA GLY A 224 -12.21 20.33 5.12
C GLY A 224 -11.33 19.28 4.45
N GLU A 225 -11.74 18.01 4.52
CA GLU A 225 -10.95 16.91 3.94
C GLU A 225 -10.70 17.11 2.42
N ILE A 226 -11.65 17.71 1.69
CA ILE A 226 -11.50 17.99 0.25
C ILE A 226 -10.41 19.03 0.02
N GLY A 227 -10.45 20.16 0.74
CA GLY A 227 -9.45 21.23 0.63
C GLY A 227 -8.04 20.74 0.97
N PHE A 228 -7.91 19.95 2.04
CA PHE A 228 -6.63 19.35 2.42
C PHE A 228 -6.07 18.42 1.34
N VAL A 229 -6.88 17.48 0.83
CA VAL A 229 -6.41 16.56 -0.22
C VAL A 229 -6.16 17.31 -1.53
N GLN A 230 -6.92 18.37 -1.84
CA GLN A 230 -6.65 19.21 -2.99
C GLN A 230 -5.27 19.88 -2.94
N ARG A 231 -4.81 20.30 -1.75
CA ARG A 231 -3.43 20.78 -1.58
C ARG A 231 -2.41 19.70 -1.92
N ILE A 232 -2.61 18.47 -1.45
CA ILE A 232 -1.74 17.34 -1.80
C ILE A 232 -1.77 17.09 -3.32
N ILE A 233 -2.94 17.14 -3.96
CA ILE A 233 -3.06 17.01 -5.42
C ILE A 233 -2.26 18.10 -6.12
N ASN A 234 -2.40 19.36 -5.70
CA ASN A 234 -1.68 20.48 -6.30
C ASN A 234 -0.16 20.35 -6.14
N GLU A 235 0.33 19.97 -4.95
CA GLU A 235 1.77 19.70 -4.74
C GLU A 235 2.24 18.51 -5.59
N SER A 236 1.41 17.47 -5.72
CA SER A 236 1.73 16.29 -6.53
C SER A 236 1.87 16.60 -8.03
N LEU A 237 1.18 17.62 -8.55
CA LEU A 237 1.32 18.07 -9.94
C LEU A 237 2.70 18.69 -10.21
N VAL A 238 3.36 19.20 -9.18
CA VAL A 238 4.73 19.74 -9.25
C VAL A 238 5.76 18.64 -8.99
N LEU A 239 5.56 17.86 -7.92
CA LEU A 239 6.50 16.83 -7.48
C LEU A 239 6.50 15.59 -8.40
N ARG A 240 5.38 15.30 -9.06
CA ARG A 240 5.24 14.25 -10.08
C ARG A 240 5.77 12.90 -9.60
N GLU A 241 6.67 12.27 -10.34
CA GLU A 241 7.25 10.95 -10.05
C GLU A 241 8.28 10.96 -8.89
N ARG A 242 8.56 12.11 -8.26
CA ARG A 242 9.39 12.15 -7.04
C ARG A 242 8.75 11.44 -5.86
N VAL A 243 7.43 11.27 -5.89
CA VAL A 243 6.70 10.37 -4.97
C VAL A 243 6.08 9.27 -5.81
N GLN A 244 6.38 8.01 -5.53
CA GLN A 244 5.79 6.91 -6.30
C GLN A 244 4.27 6.82 -6.08
N TRP A 245 3.78 6.93 -4.85
CA TRP A 245 2.34 7.02 -4.54
C TRP A 245 2.00 8.16 -3.58
N TYR A 246 1.13 9.06 -4.02
CA TYR A 246 0.44 9.99 -3.14
C TYR A 246 -0.84 9.33 -2.65
N THR A 247 -1.12 9.39 -1.34
CA THR A 247 -2.33 8.77 -0.79
C THR A 247 -2.95 9.61 0.32
N SER A 248 -4.26 9.47 0.50
CA SER A 248 -4.98 10.03 1.64
C SER A 248 -6.14 9.13 2.05
N MET A 249 -6.34 8.98 3.36
CA MET A 249 -7.58 8.45 3.92
C MET A 249 -8.69 9.50 3.77
N ILE A 250 -9.93 9.04 3.56
CA ILE A 250 -11.11 9.86 3.30
C ILE A 250 -12.24 9.41 4.24
N GLY A 251 -12.89 10.38 4.88
CA GLY A 251 -13.97 10.19 5.84
C GLY A 251 -15.34 10.05 5.20
N LYS A 252 -15.60 10.75 4.08
CA LYS A 252 -16.91 10.76 3.38
C LYS A 252 -16.77 10.26 1.93
N GLN A 253 -17.67 9.36 1.49
CA GLN A 253 -17.67 8.87 0.10
C GLN A 253 -17.93 9.97 -0.93
N SER A 254 -18.70 11.00 -0.57
CA SER A 254 -18.95 12.17 -1.43
C SER A 254 -17.65 12.94 -1.72
N SER A 255 -16.79 13.11 -0.72
CA SER A 255 -15.47 13.74 -0.86
C SER A 255 -14.59 12.94 -1.82
N LEU A 256 -14.60 11.61 -1.71
CA LEU A 256 -13.88 10.72 -2.64
C LEU A 256 -14.29 10.93 -4.10
N ALA A 257 -15.59 11.09 -4.38
CA ALA A 257 -16.08 11.32 -5.74
C ALA A 257 -15.53 12.63 -6.34
N VAL A 258 -15.57 13.72 -5.57
CA VAL A 258 -15.04 15.04 -5.98
C VAL A 258 -13.54 14.96 -6.27
N LEU A 259 -12.78 14.28 -5.41
CA LEU A 259 -11.34 14.15 -5.55
C LEU A 259 -10.95 13.30 -6.77
N ILE A 260 -11.69 12.23 -7.07
CA ILE A 260 -11.48 11.42 -8.29
C ILE A 260 -11.73 12.25 -9.55
N ASP A 261 -12.82 13.03 -9.59
CA ASP A 261 -13.11 13.89 -10.73
C ASP A 261 -12.03 14.97 -10.88
N THR A 262 -11.49 15.47 -9.78
CA THR A 262 -10.36 16.42 -9.80
C THR A 262 -9.09 15.78 -10.36
N LEU A 263 -8.72 14.57 -9.94
CA LEU A 263 -7.60 13.83 -10.52
C LEU A 263 -7.77 13.64 -12.03
N LYS A 264 -8.96 13.22 -12.47
CA LYS A 264 -9.29 13.03 -13.90
C LYS A 264 -9.18 14.33 -14.69
N SER A 265 -9.63 15.46 -14.13
CA SER A 265 -9.53 16.77 -14.80
C SER A 265 -8.09 17.22 -15.03
N HIS A 266 -7.15 16.76 -14.20
CA HIS A 266 -5.71 16.99 -14.37
C HIS A 266 -5.01 15.88 -15.19
N GLY A 267 -5.77 14.97 -15.81
CA GLY A 267 -5.23 13.89 -16.63
C GLY A 267 -4.57 12.75 -15.85
N VAL A 268 -4.80 12.65 -14.53
CA VAL A 268 -4.24 11.58 -13.70
C VAL A 268 -5.10 10.32 -13.85
N SER A 269 -4.63 9.36 -14.65
CA SER A 269 -5.30 8.08 -14.91
C SER A 269 -4.78 6.92 -14.08
N ASN A 270 -3.67 7.10 -13.35
CA ASN A 270 -3.11 6.10 -12.45
C ASN A 270 -3.52 6.41 -11.01
N TYR A 271 -4.70 5.89 -10.63
CA TYR A 271 -5.24 6.04 -9.29
C TYR A 271 -5.78 4.71 -8.77
N ALA A 272 -5.91 4.64 -7.46
CA ALA A 272 -6.34 3.48 -6.69
C ALA A 272 -7.33 3.92 -5.63
N VAL A 273 -8.32 3.07 -5.34
CA VAL A 273 -9.34 3.35 -4.33
C VAL A 273 -9.66 2.08 -3.55
N THR A 274 -9.79 2.21 -2.24
CA THR A 274 -10.21 1.13 -1.34
C THR A 274 -11.15 1.65 -0.25
N ALA A 275 -11.76 0.73 0.49
CA ALA A 275 -12.55 1.02 1.68
C ALA A 275 -12.07 0.16 2.85
N PHE A 276 -11.81 0.80 3.98
CA PHE A 276 -11.52 0.15 5.26
C PHE A 276 -12.83 0.03 6.03
N ILE A 277 -13.28 -1.22 6.20
CA ILE A 277 -14.50 -1.56 6.93
C ILE A 277 -14.05 -2.22 8.23
N GLN A 278 -14.43 -1.63 9.36
CA GLN A 278 -14.12 -2.16 10.69
C GLN A 278 -15.40 -2.16 11.52
N GLY A 279 -15.83 -3.37 11.88
CA GLY A 279 -17.17 -3.63 12.43
C GLY A 279 -18.30 -3.25 11.47
N ASN A 280 -19.51 -3.10 12.01
CA ASN A 280 -20.72 -2.96 11.20
C ASN A 280 -21.05 -1.53 10.73
N LYS A 281 -20.29 -0.51 11.19
CA LYS A 281 -20.70 0.91 11.03
C LYS A 281 -19.61 1.83 10.52
N THR A 282 -18.35 1.63 10.91
CA THR A 282 -17.28 2.55 10.53
C THR A 282 -16.70 2.16 9.19
N ARG A 283 -16.97 3.01 8.19
CA ARG A 283 -16.35 2.93 6.87
C ARG A 283 -15.42 4.13 6.70
N ARG A 284 -14.22 3.88 6.21
CA ARG A 284 -13.31 4.88 5.69
C ARG A 284 -12.95 4.48 4.27
N TRP A 285 -12.67 5.46 3.44
CA TRP A 285 -12.12 5.22 2.12
C TRP A 285 -10.66 5.64 2.12
N ALA A 286 -9.92 5.19 1.12
CA ALA A 286 -8.62 5.77 0.80
C ALA A 286 -8.51 5.95 -0.71
N ILE A 287 -7.84 7.02 -1.10
CA ILE A 287 -7.49 7.33 -2.48
C ILE A 287 -5.99 7.37 -2.60
N GLY A 288 -5.46 6.83 -3.69
CA GLY A 288 -4.05 6.85 -4.03
C GLY A 288 -3.89 7.21 -5.49
N TRP A 289 -2.84 7.95 -5.84
CA TRP A 289 -2.52 8.25 -7.22
C TRP A 289 -1.01 8.32 -7.46
N SER A 290 -0.62 8.12 -8.71
CA SER A 290 0.76 8.11 -9.16
C SER A 290 0.88 8.81 -10.50
N PHE A 291 2.03 9.42 -10.75
CA PHE A 291 2.42 9.90 -12.09
C PHE A 291 3.29 8.88 -12.83
N GLY A 292 3.75 7.83 -12.13
CA GLY A 292 4.51 6.74 -12.71
C GLY A 292 3.66 5.86 -13.63
N SER A 293 4.33 5.14 -14.52
CA SER A 293 3.70 4.24 -15.49
C SER A 293 3.38 2.85 -14.92
N ARG A 294 3.94 2.48 -13.77
CA ARG A 294 3.69 1.20 -13.10
C ARG A 294 2.27 1.13 -12.57
N ARG A 295 1.63 -0.01 -12.76
CA ARG A 295 0.23 -0.23 -12.37
C ARG A 295 0.17 -1.14 -11.14
N PRO A 296 -0.66 -0.80 -10.15
CA PRO A 296 -0.88 -1.67 -8.99
C PRO A 296 -1.76 -2.87 -9.35
N SER A 297 -1.86 -3.84 -8.44
CA SER A 297 -2.78 -4.99 -8.56
C SER A 297 -4.24 -4.55 -8.69
N LEU A 298 -5.08 -5.45 -9.18
CA LEU A 298 -6.52 -5.20 -9.24
C LEU A 298 -7.10 -4.99 -7.83
N SER A 299 -6.69 -5.80 -6.86
CA SER A 299 -7.08 -5.71 -5.46
C SER A 299 -6.66 -4.37 -4.82
N ALA A 300 -5.44 -3.91 -5.06
CA ALA A 300 -4.98 -2.63 -4.52
C ALA A 300 -5.65 -1.42 -5.20
N SER A 301 -5.91 -1.48 -6.51
CA SER A 301 -6.52 -0.36 -7.25
C SER A 301 -8.04 -0.27 -7.09
N ARG A 302 -8.71 -1.40 -6.88
CA ARG A 302 -10.18 -1.50 -6.82
C ARG A 302 -10.64 -2.23 -5.56
N GLY A 303 -10.07 -1.86 -4.43
CA GLY A 303 -10.31 -2.50 -3.13
C GLY A 303 -11.65 -2.15 -2.46
N TYR A 304 -12.65 -1.68 -3.20
CA TYR A 304 -14.02 -1.56 -2.72
C TYR A 304 -15.04 -1.61 -3.86
N GLU A 305 -16.26 -2.04 -3.54
CA GLU A 305 -17.39 -1.97 -4.47
C GLU A 305 -18.29 -0.77 -4.14
N PRO A 306 -18.36 0.26 -5.01
CA PRO A 306 -19.24 1.40 -4.81
C PRO A 306 -20.71 1.04 -5.04
N SER A 307 -21.57 1.44 -4.10
CA SER A 307 -23.03 1.39 -4.26
C SER A 307 -23.55 2.25 -5.43
N ALA A 308 -22.82 3.30 -5.81
CA ALA A 308 -23.16 4.25 -6.87
C ALA A 308 -22.59 3.87 -8.26
N GLY A 309 -22.22 2.60 -8.46
CA GLY A 309 -21.71 2.08 -9.74
C GLY A 309 -20.20 2.30 -9.96
N LYS A 310 -19.66 1.67 -11.01
CA LYS A 310 -18.21 1.53 -11.26
C LYS A 310 -17.48 2.83 -11.68
N LYS A 311 -18.16 3.99 -11.72
CA LYS A 311 -17.60 5.28 -12.19
C LYS A 311 -16.42 5.79 -11.35
N LEU A 312 -16.43 5.44 -10.07
CA LEU A 312 -15.39 5.84 -9.12
C LEU A 312 -14.14 4.94 -9.21
N LEU A 313 -14.22 3.79 -9.87
CA LEU A 313 -13.11 2.85 -9.93
C LEU A 313 -12.20 3.13 -11.13
N PRO A 314 -10.87 3.02 -10.98
CA PRO A 314 -9.94 3.09 -12.10
C PRO A 314 -10.16 1.92 -13.07
N PRO A 315 -9.72 1.98 -14.33
CA PRO A 315 -9.77 0.85 -15.24
C PRO A 315 -9.14 -0.42 -14.62
N PRO A 316 -9.69 -1.62 -14.85
CA PRO A 316 -9.15 -2.85 -14.28
C PRO A 316 -7.73 -3.11 -14.78
N THR A 317 -6.83 -3.50 -13.87
CA THR A 317 -5.45 -3.85 -14.20
C THR A 317 -5.25 -5.35 -14.39
N GLU A 318 -6.29 -6.16 -14.22
CA GLU A 318 -6.23 -7.61 -14.42
C GLU A 318 -7.50 -8.09 -15.14
N ALA A 319 -7.36 -9.17 -15.91
CA ALA A 319 -8.46 -9.78 -16.64
C ALA A 319 -8.32 -11.30 -16.66
N MET A 320 -9.40 -12.00 -16.36
CA MET A 320 -9.52 -13.43 -16.63
C MET A 320 -9.63 -13.63 -18.15
N ILE A 321 -8.72 -14.44 -18.69
CA ILE A 321 -8.69 -14.82 -20.11
C ILE A 321 -9.64 -16.00 -20.34
N GLY A 322 -9.60 -16.99 -19.46
CA GLY A 322 -10.51 -18.12 -19.47
C GLY A 322 -10.27 -19.06 -18.29
N THR A 323 -11.19 -20.02 -18.17
CA THR A 323 -11.14 -21.11 -17.20
C THR A 323 -11.37 -22.42 -17.96
N TRP A 324 -10.62 -23.46 -17.60
CA TRP A 324 -10.71 -24.79 -18.18
C TRP A 324 -10.69 -25.82 -17.05
N HIS A 325 -11.34 -26.95 -17.25
CA HIS A 325 -11.12 -28.12 -16.40
C HIS A 325 -9.87 -28.87 -16.87
N MET A 326 -9.23 -29.62 -15.97
CA MET A 326 -8.09 -30.49 -16.32
C MET A 326 -8.42 -31.49 -17.44
N SER A 327 -9.69 -31.90 -17.57
CA SER A 327 -10.18 -32.74 -18.67
C SER A 327 -10.19 -32.04 -20.03
N GLN A 328 -10.26 -30.70 -20.06
CA GLN A 328 -10.33 -29.90 -21.28
C GLN A 328 -8.96 -29.44 -21.78
N ALA A 329 -8.05 -29.12 -20.87
CA ALA A 329 -6.70 -28.64 -21.19
C ALA A 329 -5.74 -28.94 -20.04
N THR A 330 -4.46 -29.10 -20.33
CA THR A 330 -3.41 -29.12 -19.29
C THR A 330 -2.69 -27.77 -19.18
N PRO A 331 -2.07 -27.44 -18.03
CA PRO A 331 -1.28 -26.22 -17.88
C PRO A 331 -0.17 -26.10 -18.93
N GLU A 332 0.49 -27.20 -19.28
CA GLU A 332 1.58 -27.24 -20.26
C GLU A 332 1.09 -26.95 -21.68
N GLN A 333 -0.10 -27.44 -22.03
CA GLN A 333 -0.73 -27.15 -23.32
C GLN A 333 -1.04 -25.65 -23.44
N LEU A 334 -1.62 -25.07 -22.39
CA LEU A 334 -1.94 -23.63 -22.34
C LEU A 334 -0.66 -22.79 -22.38
N GLN A 335 0.36 -23.16 -21.62
CA GLN A 335 1.68 -22.51 -21.63
C GLN A 335 2.29 -22.54 -23.03
N LYS A 336 2.30 -23.69 -23.70
CA LYS A 336 2.86 -23.81 -25.06
C LYS A 336 2.17 -22.87 -26.04
N VAL A 337 0.84 -22.75 -25.97
CA VAL A 337 0.07 -21.81 -26.81
C VAL A 337 0.40 -20.36 -26.47
N ILE A 338 0.48 -20.02 -25.18
CA ILE A 338 0.81 -18.65 -24.73
C ILE A 338 2.22 -18.26 -25.17
N CYS A 339 3.24 -19.06 -24.84
CA CYS A 339 4.63 -18.80 -25.19
C CYS A 339 4.81 -18.70 -26.71
N GLY A 340 4.28 -19.67 -27.47
CA GLY A 340 4.36 -19.62 -28.93
C GLY A 340 3.65 -18.40 -29.53
N THR A 341 2.53 -17.95 -28.93
CA THR A 341 1.87 -16.71 -29.35
C THR A 341 2.75 -15.49 -29.05
N MET A 342 3.31 -15.38 -27.85
CA MET A 342 4.10 -14.22 -27.42
C MET A 342 5.46 -14.13 -28.15
N GLU A 343 6.13 -15.25 -28.36
CA GLU A 343 7.40 -15.35 -29.09
C GLU A 343 7.26 -14.99 -30.58
N SER A 344 6.05 -15.13 -31.14
CA SER A 344 5.76 -14.72 -32.52
C SER A 344 5.63 -13.20 -32.72
N LEU A 345 5.58 -12.42 -31.62
CA LEU A 345 5.36 -10.98 -31.64
C LEU A 345 6.68 -10.21 -31.50
N ASP A 346 6.72 -9.00 -32.05
CA ASP A 346 7.87 -8.08 -31.92
C ASP A 346 7.88 -7.38 -30.55
N LEU A 347 8.07 -8.16 -29.49
CA LEU A 347 8.19 -7.66 -28.12
C LEU A 347 9.60 -7.11 -27.88
N ILE A 348 9.72 -6.13 -26.98
CA ILE A 348 11.04 -5.65 -26.50
C ILE A 348 11.70 -6.76 -25.68
N SER A 349 10.90 -7.44 -24.87
CA SER A 349 11.32 -8.59 -24.08
C SER A 349 10.13 -9.46 -23.73
N TRP A 350 10.37 -10.76 -23.64
CA TRP A 350 9.46 -11.76 -23.13
C TRP A 350 10.26 -12.76 -22.32
N ALA A 351 9.81 -13.08 -21.12
CA ALA A 351 10.42 -14.09 -20.26
C ALA A 351 9.32 -14.88 -19.56
N TRP A 352 9.44 -16.21 -19.60
CA TRP A 352 8.56 -17.12 -18.88
C TRP A 352 9.29 -17.70 -17.67
N ASP A 353 8.65 -17.65 -16.51
CA ASP A 353 9.09 -18.27 -15.28
C ASP A 353 8.29 -19.56 -15.05
N GLU A 354 8.96 -20.70 -15.20
CA GLU A 354 8.38 -22.03 -15.02
C GLU A 354 7.92 -22.30 -13.59
N SER A 355 8.62 -21.73 -12.60
CA SER A 355 8.28 -21.95 -11.18
C SER A 355 7.01 -21.23 -10.77
N LEU A 356 6.72 -20.09 -11.40
CA LEU A 356 5.55 -19.27 -11.16
C LEU A 356 4.43 -19.50 -12.18
N SER A 357 4.67 -20.33 -13.21
CA SER A 357 3.80 -20.49 -14.38
C SER A 357 3.36 -19.14 -14.96
N ARG A 358 4.31 -18.22 -15.10
CA ARG A 358 4.05 -16.81 -15.38
C ARG A 358 5.03 -16.23 -16.39
N GLY A 359 4.49 -15.60 -17.42
CA GLY A 359 5.25 -14.82 -18.40
C GLY A 359 5.13 -13.32 -18.19
N VAL A 360 6.21 -12.58 -18.44
CA VAL A 360 6.27 -11.11 -18.39
C VAL A 360 6.77 -10.58 -19.73
N GLY A 361 6.02 -9.65 -20.30
CA GLY A 361 6.31 -9.04 -21.60
C GLY A 361 6.31 -7.52 -21.57
N PHE A 362 7.15 -6.91 -22.40
CA PHE A 362 7.22 -5.47 -22.62
C PHE A 362 7.23 -5.13 -24.11
N VAL A 363 6.54 -4.06 -24.49
CA VAL A 363 6.32 -3.72 -25.91
C VAL A 363 6.11 -2.22 -26.12
N ASN A 364 6.49 -1.74 -27.31
CA ASN A 364 6.22 -0.38 -27.77
C ASN A 364 4.97 -0.35 -28.66
N GLY A 365 3.80 -0.33 -28.02
CA GLY A 365 2.50 -0.20 -28.68
C GLY A 365 1.89 -1.53 -29.14
N ASN A 366 0.89 -1.46 -30.02
CA ASN A 366 0.05 -2.60 -30.42
C ASN A 366 0.65 -3.40 -31.60
N VAL A 367 1.66 -4.23 -31.31
CA VAL A 367 2.37 -5.06 -32.31
C VAL A 367 1.55 -6.23 -32.84
N TRP A 368 0.45 -6.59 -32.17
CA TRP A 368 -0.48 -7.64 -32.62
C TRP A 368 -1.67 -7.08 -33.42
N SER A 369 -1.70 -5.79 -33.72
CA SER A 369 -2.75 -5.21 -34.55
C SER A 369 -2.61 -5.65 -36.00
N ARG A 370 -3.74 -5.74 -36.73
CA ARG A 370 -3.73 -6.00 -38.17
C ARG A 370 -2.96 -4.92 -38.95
N SER A 371 -3.07 -3.67 -38.50
CA SER A 371 -2.36 -2.52 -39.09
C SER A 371 -0.85 -2.70 -38.97
N TYR A 372 -0.35 -3.06 -37.78
CA TYR A 372 1.07 -3.31 -37.54
C TYR A 372 1.60 -4.45 -38.41
N ARG A 373 0.93 -5.61 -38.41
CA ARG A 373 1.34 -6.75 -39.25
C ARG A 373 1.38 -6.43 -40.75
N ARG A 374 0.43 -5.64 -41.25
CA ARG A 374 0.41 -5.17 -42.66
C ARG A 374 1.51 -4.17 -42.99
N LYS A 375 1.96 -3.36 -42.03
CA LYS A 375 3.10 -2.45 -42.23
C LYS A 375 4.41 -3.24 -42.29
N ARG A 376 4.60 -4.18 -41.36
CA ARG A 376 5.76 -5.08 -41.33
C ARG A 376 5.87 -5.93 -42.60
N ALA A 377 4.77 -6.51 -43.07
CA ALA A 377 4.77 -7.31 -44.31
C ALA A 377 5.12 -6.50 -45.57
N ARG A 378 4.99 -5.16 -45.52
CA ARG A 378 5.36 -4.25 -46.61
C ARG A 378 6.80 -3.73 -46.52
N GLY A 379 7.62 -4.29 -45.61
CA GLY A 379 9.03 -3.92 -45.49
C GLY A 379 9.27 -2.53 -44.89
N TYR A 380 8.26 -1.91 -44.27
CA TYR A 380 8.48 -0.68 -43.52
C TYR A 380 9.30 -1.01 -42.27
N GLU A 381 10.54 -0.54 -42.21
CA GLU A 381 11.29 -0.47 -40.96
C GLU A 381 10.50 0.41 -40.01
N THR A 382 9.92 -0.22 -38.98
CA THR A 382 9.42 0.50 -37.82
C THR A 382 10.63 1.12 -37.13
N THR A 383 10.91 2.40 -37.41
CA THR A 383 11.90 3.21 -36.71
C THR A 383 11.66 3.09 -35.21
N GLY A 384 12.49 2.27 -34.59
CA GLY A 384 12.39 1.83 -33.21
C GLY A 384 13.69 1.14 -32.78
N LEU A 385 14.82 1.81 -33.05
CA LEU A 385 16.12 1.57 -32.42
C LEU A 385 16.56 0.09 -32.36
N THR A 386 16.65 -0.58 -33.49
CA THR A 386 17.68 -1.64 -33.66
C THR A 386 18.96 -0.94 -34.11
N GLY A 387 19.95 -0.90 -33.22
CA GLY A 387 21.14 -0.06 -33.37
C GLY A 387 22.00 -0.42 -34.58
N GLU A 388 22.26 0.59 -35.41
CA GLU A 388 23.37 0.60 -36.36
C GLU A 388 24.50 1.52 -35.85
N GLY A 389 25.74 1.08 -36.05
CA GLY A 389 26.92 1.96 -36.04
C GLY A 389 27.77 1.97 -34.76
N ALA A 390 28.37 0.83 -34.36
CA ALA A 390 29.54 0.87 -33.49
C ALA A 390 30.82 0.84 -34.35
N THR A 391 31.35 2.02 -34.67
CA THR A 391 32.74 2.19 -35.11
C THR A 391 33.67 1.73 -33.98
N LYS A 392 34.68 0.94 -34.34
CA LYS A 392 35.72 0.43 -33.46
C LYS A 392 36.53 1.58 -32.84
N SER A 393 36.32 1.85 -31.56
CA SER A 393 37.39 2.12 -30.60
C SER A 393 36.82 2.15 -29.18
N ASP A 394 37.60 1.62 -28.24
CA ASP A 394 37.50 1.72 -26.78
C ASP A 394 36.67 0.65 -26.05
N ILE A 395 37.40 -0.43 -25.75
CA ILE A 395 37.08 -1.53 -24.84
C ILE A 395 37.44 -1.09 -23.41
N SER A 396 36.44 -1.02 -22.52
CA SER A 396 36.54 -1.47 -21.13
C SER A 396 35.18 -1.39 -20.39
N CYS A 397 34.21 -2.19 -20.83
CA CYS A 397 33.06 -2.62 -20.05
C CYS A 397 32.40 -3.77 -20.83
N SER A 398 32.06 -4.88 -20.17
CA SER A 398 31.66 -6.13 -20.84
C SER A 398 30.42 -5.91 -21.74
N ARG A 399 30.35 -6.64 -22.86
CA ARG A 399 29.31 -6.48 -23.89
C ARG A 399 27.91 -6.87 -23.37
N GLU A 400 27.87 -7.75 -22.38
CA GLU A 400 26.65 -8.25 -21.72
C GLU A 400 26.06 -7.18 -20.79
N ASP A 401 26.88 -6.51 -19.98
CA ASP A 401 26.45 -5.41 -19.09
C ASP A 401 25.82 -4.25 -19.88
N LYS A 402 26.37 -3.95 -21.07
CA LYS A 402 25.86 -2.89 -21.95
C LYS A 402 24.51 -3.25 -22.58
N VAL A 403 24.28 -4.51 -22.93
CA VAL A 403 23.00 -4.97 -23.50
C VAL A 403 21.93 -5.01 -22.42
N GLU A 404 22.25 -5.51 -21.23
CA GLU A 404 21.31 -5.56 -20.12
C GLU A 404 20.89 -4.15 -19.66
N ASN A 405 21.85 -3.21 -19.57
CA ASN A 405 21.52 -1.81 -19.25
C ASN A 405 20.66 -1.13 -20.33
N LYS A 406 20.90 -1.40 -21.61
CA LYS A 406 20.05 -0.88 -22.70
C LYS A 406 18.63 -1.44 -22.63
N THR A 407 18.48 -2.74 -22.40
CA THR A 407 17.17 -3.39 -22.25
C THR A 407 16.41 -2.83 -21.04
N LYS A 408 17.07 -2.67 -19.89
CA LYS A 408 16.47 -2.03 -18.70
C LYS A 408 16.02 -0.59 -18.98
N GLN A 409 16.83 0.18 -19.72
CA GLN A 409 16.48 1.55 -20.09
C GLN A 409 15.31 1.62 -21.08
N HIS A 410 15.21 0.65 -22.01
CA HIS A 410 14.08 0.54 -22.94
C HIS A 410 12.79 0.09 -22.22
N ILE A 411 12.88 -0.84 -21.27
CA ILE A 411 11.74 -1.26 -20.44
C ILE A 411 11.21 -0.09 -19.59
N ALA A 412 12.10 0.71 -18.99
CA ALA A 412 11.68 1.88 -18.21
C ALA A 412 10.87 2.90 -19.03
N LYS A 413 11.08 2.94 -20.35
CA LYS A 413 10.41 3.86 -21.29
C LYS A 413 9.32 3.18 -22.13
N CYS A 414 9.07 1.89 -21.97
CA CYS A 414 8.18 1.18 -22.88
C CYS A 414 6.72 1.59 -22.66
N ALA A 415 5.98 1.63 -23.77
CA ALA A 415 4.58 2.06 -23.78
C ALA A 415 3.66 1.12 -22.97
N PHE A 416 3.96 -0.18 -22.98
CA PHE A 416 3.11 -1.19 -22.35
C PHE A 416 3.90 -2.38 -21.81
N GLY A 417 3.56 -2.81 -20.60
CA GLY A 417 4.10 -4.01 -19.97
C GLY A 417 2.98 -4.84 -19.34
N PHE A 418 3.12 -6.16 -19.42
CA PHE A 418 2.08 -7.10 -18.99
C PHE A 418 2.66 -8.38 -18.40
N ALA A 419 1.84 -9.09 -17.64
CA ALA A 419 2.08 -10.48 -17.25
C ALA A 419 0.92 -11.37 -17.66
N ILE A 420 1.22 -12.64 -17.90
CA ILE A 420 0.24 -13.70 -18.12
C ILE A 420 0.58 -14.83 -17.15
N ALA A 421 -0.38 -15.30 -16.38
CA ALA A 421 -0.18 -16.36 -15.40
C ALA A 421 -1.21 -17.49 -15.58
N ILE A 422 -0.75 -18.71 -15.37
CA ILE A 422 -1.59 -19.91 -15.30
C ILE A 422 -1.66 -20.33 -13.83
N MET A 423 -2.88 -20.48 -13.30
CA MET A 423 -3.10 -20.92 -11.92
C MET A 423 -4.00 -22.16 -11.92
N VAL A 424 -3.59 -23.17 -11.17
CA VAL A 424 -4.41 -24.36 -10.91
C VAL A 424 -5.10 -24.18 -9.57
N LEU A 425 -6.43 -24.12 -9.60
CA LEU A 425 -7.30 -24.07 -8.44
C LEU A 425 -7.74 -25.50 -8.13
N ARG A 426 -7.33 -25.99 -6.96
CA ARG A 426 -7.75 -27.31 -6.49
C ARG A 426 -9.22 -27.28 -6.10
N ALA A 427 -9.96 -28.22 -6.63
CA ALA A 427 -11.35 -28.42 -6.29
C ALA A 427 -11.52 -29.10 -4.91
N SER A 428 -12.71 -28.99 -4.33
CA SER A 428 -13.14 -29.85 -3.20
C SER A 428 -13.29 -31.30 -3.66
N GLU A 429 -13.41 -32.25 -2.71
CA GLU A 429 -13.33 -33.71 -2.95
C GLU A 429 -14.19 -34.27 -4.11
N ASP A 430 -15.26 -33.56 -4.54
CA ASP A 430 -16.18 -33.98 -5.59
C ASP A 430 -16.09 -33.20 -6.93
N ASP A 431 -15.22 -32.18 -7.05
CA ASP A 431 -15.11 -31.35 -8.26
C ASP A 431 -13.77 -31.58 -9.00
N GLU A 432 -13.73 -31.34 -10.31
CA GLU A 432 -12.47 -31.36 -11.09
C GLU A 432 -11.66 -30.08 -10.87
N ASP A 433 -10.34 -30.22 -10.70
CA ASP A 433 -9.39 -29.11 -10.67
C ASP A 433 -9.57 -28.18 -11.88
N GLN A 434 -9.56 -26.87 -11.61
CA GLN A 434 -9.73 -25.84 -12.62
C GLN A 434 -8.41 -25.13 -12.91
N ILE A 435 -8.15 -24.88 -14.18
CA ILE A 435 -7.03 -24.07 -14.64
C ILE A 435 -7.58 -22.71 -15.06
N THR A 436 -6.98 -21.65 -14.56
CA THR A 436 -7.32 -20.27 -14.92
C THR A 436 -6.13 -19.59 -15.57
N VAL A 437 -6.39 -18.84 -16.63
CA VAL A 437 -5.39 -17.98 -17.27
C VAL A 437 -5.77 -16.53 -17.02
N THR A 438 -4.86 -15.77 -16.42
CA THR A 438 -5.05 -14.35 -16.12
C THR A 438 -4.02 -13.51 -16.85
N ALA A 439 -4.41 -12.31 -17.26
CA ALA A 439 -3.50 -11.29 -17.75
C ALA A 439 -3.51 -10.10 -16.80
N ARG A 440 -2.33 -9.49 -16.60
CA ARG A 440 -2.14 -8.33 -15.72
C ARG A 440 -1.43 -7.21 -16.47
N TRP A 441 -1.98 -6.01 -16.39
CA TRP A 441 -1.37 -4.76 -16.83
C TRP A 441 -0.35 -4.31 -15.79
N LEU A 442 0.94 -4.31 -16.15
CA LEU A 442 2.04 -3.95 -15.25
C LEU A 442 2.54 -2.52 -15.47
N GLN A 443 2.49 -2.04 -16.72
CA GLN A 443 3.08 -0.76 -17.08
C GLN A 443 2.36 -0.12 -18.28
N GLY A 444 2.25 1.21 -18.27
CA GLY A 444 1.77 2.03 -19.38
C GLY A 444 0.62 2.94 -19.00
N SER A 445 0.24 3.86 -19.89
CA SER A 445 -0.87 4.80 -19.70
C SER A 445 -2.18 4.38 -20.41
N GLU A 446 -2.08 3.54 -21.43
CA GLU A 446 -3.20 3.24 -22.34
C GLU A 446 -3.90 1.91 -22.00
N HIS A 447 -5.06 1.99 -21.34
CA HIS A 447 -5.88 0.81 -21.04
C HIS A 447 -6.32 0.04 -22.31
N ALA A 448 -6.52 0.74 -23.43
CA ALA A 448 -6.91 0.13 -24.70
C ALA A 448 -5.89 -0.90 -25.21
N LEU A 449 -4.59 -0.73 -24.89
CA LEU A 449 -3.56 -1.74 -25.21
C LEU A 449 -3.77 -3.01 -24.39
N PHE A 450 -4.10 -2.88 -23.10
CA PHE A 450 -4.42 -4.02 -22.26
C PHE A 450 -5.66 -4.77 -22.76
N GLU A 451 -6.75 -4.05 -23.06
CA GLU A 451 -7.95 -4.66 -23.63
C GLU A 451 -7.64 -5.40 -24.93
N SER A 452 -6.84 -4.79 -25.81
CA SER A 452 -6.42 -5.40 -27.06
C SER A 452 -5.60 -6.68 -26.86
N LEU A 453 -4.67 -6.70 -25.90
CA LEU A 453 -3.91 -7.89 -25.53
C LEU A 453 -4.84 -9.00 -25.03
N THR A 454 -5.78 -8.68 -24.14
CA THR A 454 -6.72 -9.71 -23.62
C THR A 454 -7.56 -10.31 -24.75
N GLY A 455 -7.96 -9.51 -25.74
CA GLY A 455 -8.65 -9.97 -26.94
C GLY A 455 -7.79 -10.89 -27.82
N LEU A 456 -6.48 -10.59 -27.96
CA LEU A 456 -5.54 -11.49 -28.64
C LEU A 456 -5.46 -12.83 -27.92
N LEU A 457 -5.26 -12.83 -26.60
CA LEU A 457 -5.11 -14.04 -25.80
C LEU A 457 -6.36 -14.93 -25.86
N ARG A 458 -7.56 -14.36 -25.68
CA ARG A 458 -8.82 -15.10 -25.80
C ARG A 458 -9.01 -15.76 -27.17
N ASN A 459 -8.48 -15.15 -28.24
CA ASN A 459 -8.56 -15.72 -29.57
C ASN A 459 -7.49 -16.79 -29.82
N SER A 460 -6.33 -16.68 -29.17
CA SER A 460 -5.20 -17.60 -29.36
C SER A 460 -5.36 -18.86 -28.51
N ILE A 461 -5.88 -18.72 -27.29
CA ILE A 461 -6.13 -19.81 -26.34
C ILE A 461 -7.53 -20.39 -26.54
N ARG A 462 -7.82 -20.84 -27.77
CA ARG A 462 -9.00 -21.66 -28.05
C ARG A 462 -8.55 -23.11 -28.09
N VAL A 463 -8.67 -23.79 -26.96
CA VAL A 463 -8.56 -25.24 -26.93
C VAL A 463 -9.80 -25.78 -27.65
N ARG A 464 -9.60 -26.51 -28.74
CA ARG A 464 -10.65 -27.17 -29.51
C ARG A 464 -11.03 -28.49 -28.89
#